data_AF-A0A7S1CJI4-F1
#
_entry.id   AF-A0A7S1CJI4-F1
#
_cell.length_a   1.000
_cell.length_b   1.000
_cell.length_c   1.000
_cell.angle_alpha   90.00
_cell.angle_beta   90.00
_cell.angle_gamma   90.00
#
_symmetry.space_group_name_H-M   'P 1'
#
loop_
_entity.id
_entity.type
_entity.pdbx_description
1 polymer ?
#
loop_
_entity_poly.entity_id
_entity_poly.type
_entity_poly.pdbx_seq_one_letter_code
_entity_poly.pdbx_strand_id
1 'polypeptide(L)'
;ELVVFWDGVALPSDAVIATSHNAVTFAAPEGVGTDHTMAVGIERIASGSTPASFHMVSEPVAFAYLPPKVTGVEKRPFDASRDEVAIYGVNFGQEPTEVTVSIGGLPCEDAVWRKDVTSGGRPYLSCIASSHTVGFKNATIAVAL
;
A
#
# COMPACT_ATOMS: atom_id res chain seq x y z
N GLU A 1 -22.64 18.48 6.53
CA GLU A 1 -22.05 17.98 5.27
C GLU A 1 -21.78 16.49 5.39
N LEU A 2 -21.71 15.73 4.29
CA LEU A 2 -21.30 14.32 4.34
C LEU A 2 -19.78 14.25 4.51
N VAL A 3 -19.31 13.39 5.42
CA VAL A 3 -17.91 13.20 5.71
C VAL A 3 -17.59 11.71 5.68
N VAL A 4 -16.50 11.35 5.01
CA VAL A 4 -15.96 9.99 5.06
C VAL A 4 -14.86 9.97 6.12
N PHE A 5 -14.87 8.96 6.97
CA PHE A 5 -13.84 8.71 7.97
C PHE A 5 -12.98 7.54 7.52
N TRP A 6 -11.67 7.71 7.66
CA TRP A 6 -10.65 6.71 7.43
C TRP A 6 -9.83 6.54 8.72
N ASP A 7 -9.83 5.34 9.29
CA ASP A 7 -9.17 5.04 10.57
C ASP A 7 -9.56 6.01 11.69
N GLY A 8 -10.86 6.38 11.71
CA GLY A 8 -11.43 7.33 12.66
C GLY A 8 -11.13 8.81 12.37
N VAL A 9 -10.35 9.11 11.32
CA VAL A 9 -10.01 10.48 10.91
C VAL A 9 -10.88 10.92 9.75
N ALA A 10 -11.47 12.11 9.83
CA ALA A 10 -12.24 12.68 8.73
C ALA A 10 -11.33 12.96 7.52
N LEU A 11 -11.69 12.41 6.36
CA LEU A 11 -11.07 12.76 5.08
C LEU A 11 -11.43 14.20 4.70
N PRO A 12 -10.55 14.89 3.96
CA PRO A 12 -10.86 16.22 3.46
C PRO A 12 -12.03 16.15 2.47
N SER A 13 -12.81 17.22 2.35
CA SER A 13 -14.04 17.23 1.56
C SER A 13 -13.81 17.02 0.05
N ASP A 14 -12.62 17.36 -0.45
CA ASP A 14 -12.20 17.12 -1.84
C ASP A 14 -11.90 15.65 -2.14
N ALA A 15 -11.67 14.81 -1.13
CA ALA A 15 -11.56 13.36 -1.29
C ALA A 15 -12.92 12.74 -1.65
N VAL A 16 -14.04 13.39 -1.31
CA VAL A 16 -15.39 12.92 -1.69
C VAL A 16 -15.68 13.35 -3.12
N ILE A 17 -15.77 12.38 -4.02
CA ILE A 17 -15.90 12.59 -5.47
C ILE A 17 -17.36 12.74 -5.88
N ALA A 18 -18.24 11.90 -5.34
CA ALA A 18 -19.66 11.92 -5.66
C ALA A 18 -20.50 11.37 -4.52
N THR A 19 -21.72 11.89 -4.37
CA THR A 19 -22.70 11.39 -3.40
C THR A 19 -24.07 11.25 -4.06
N SER A 20 -24.80 10.22 -3.67
CA SER A 20 -26.20 9.98 -3.99
C SER A 20 -26.94 9.50 -2.74
N HIS A 21 -28.23 9.18 -2.88
CA HIS A 21 -29.01 8.61 -1.79
C HIS A 21 -28.52 7.22 -1.31
N ASN A 22 -27.77 6.49 -2.14
CA ASN A 22 -27.37 5.11 -1.87
C ASN A 22 -25.89 4.82 -2.14
N ALA A 23 -25.11 5.83 -2.53
CA ALA A 23 -23.70 5.66 -2.84
C ALA A 23 -22.89 6.89 -2.45
N VAL A 24 -21.68 6.64 -1.97
CA VAL A 24 -20.63 7.64 -1.79
C VAL A 24 -19.40 7.12 -2.52
N THR A 25 -18.86 7.94 -3.41
CA THR A 25 -17.59 7.68 -4.09
C THR A 25 -16.57 8.63 -3.52
N PHE A 26 -15.42 8.11 -3.09
CA PHE A 26 -14.33 8.89 -2.55
C PHE A 26 -12.98 8.31 -3.00
N ALA A 27 -11.94 9.14 -2.99
CA ALA A 27 -10.57 8.68 -3.14
C ALA A 27 -10.11 8.09 -1.80
N ALA A 28 -9.85 6.78 -1.77
CA ALA A 28 -9.16 6.18 -0.62
C ALA A 28 -7.78 6.84 -0.47
N PRO A 29 -7.32 7.10 0.77
CA PRO A 29 -5.98 7.63 1.00
C PRO A 29 -4.88 6.78 0.36
N GLU A 30 -3.67 7.32 0.30
CA GLU A 30 -2.51 6.46 0.06
C GLU A 30 -2.21 5.66 1.33
N GLY A 31 -1.90 4.37 1.18
CA GLY A 31 -1.67 3.50 2.32
C GLY A 31 -1.18 2.10 1.93
N VAL A 32 -0.98 1.27 2.94
CA VAL A 32 -0.51 -0.11 2.87
C VAL A 32 -1.23 -0.97 3.91
N GLY A 33 -1.25 -2.28 3.73
CA GLY A 33 -1.84 -3.20 4.71
C GLY A 33 -3.34 -3.42 4.57
N THR A 34 -3.89 -4.13 5.56
CA THR A 34 -5.26 -4.68 5.57
C THR A 34 -6.15 -4.18 6.71
N ASP A 35 -5.59 -3.42 7.64
CA ASP A 35 -6.23 -3.12 8.92
C ASP A 35 -6.83 -1.71 8.94
N HIS A 36 -7.49 -1.33 7.84
CA HIS A 36 -8.17 -0.04 7.76
C HIS A 36 -9.65 -0.16 8.07
N THR A 37 -10.21 0.95 8.55
CA THR A 37 -11.64 1.09 8.79
C THR A 37 -12.17 2.33 8.11
N MET A 38 -13.36 2.19 7.52
CA MET A 38 -14.04 3.26 6.83
C MET A 38 -15.44 3.44 7.41
N ALA A 39 -15.83 4.68 7.67
CA ALA A 39 -17.19 5.02 8.08
C ALA A 39 -17.68 6.26 7.34
N VAL A 40 -18.98 6.45 7.27
CA VAL A 40 -19.59 7.66 6.71
C VAL A 40 -20.37 8.35 7.81
N GLY A 41 -20.21 9.66 7.93
CA GLY A 41 -20.99 10.47 8.86
C GLY A 41 -21.56 11.72 8.23
N ILE A 42 -22.51 12.32 8.95
CA ILE A 42 -23.11 13.59 8.60
C ILE A 42 -22.72 14.61 9.68
N GLU A 43 -21.98 15.63 9.28
CA GLU A 43 -21.70 16.78 10.11
C GLU A 43 -22.99 17.60 10.29
N ARG A 44 -23.30 17.91 11.55
CA ARG A 44 -24.34 18.87 11.90
C ARG A 44 -23.66 20.11 12.47
N ILE A 45 -23.69 21.21 11.72
CA ILE A 45 -23.29 22.51 12.25
C ILE A 45 -24.38 22.94 13.24
N ALA A 46 -24.13 22.78 14.54
CA ALA A 46 -24.91 23.50 15.53
C ALA A 46 -24.49 24.97 15.45
N SER A 47 -25.41 25.84 15.04
CA SER A 47 -25.18 27.28 14.97
C SER A 47 -24.67 27.78 16.33
N GLY A 48 -23.36 28.03 16.45
CA GLY A 48 -22.76 28.69 17.61
C GLY A 48 -21.77 27.90 18.49
N SER A 49 -21.35 26.69 18.14
CA SER A 49 -20.33 25.97 18.94
C SER A 49 -19.25 25.30 18.09
N THR A 50 -18.00 25.63 18.39
CA THR A 50 -16.78 24.89 18.00
C THR A 50 -16.76 23.49 18.62
N PRO A 51 -16.04 22.48 18.07
CA PRO A 51 -15.79 22.14 16.66
C PRO A 51 -16.96 21.34 16.05
N ALA A 52 -16.88 21.00 14.77
CA ALA A 52 -17.82 20.14 14.04
C ALA A 52 -18.30 18.93 14.89
N SER A 53 -19.58 18.94 15.30
CA SER A 53 -20.18 17.81 16.01
C SER A 53 -20.80 16.84 14.99
N PHE A 54 -20.26 15.63 14.90
CA PHE A 54 -20.84 14.56 14.07
C PHE A 54 -21.98 13.89 14.81
N HIS A 55 -23.19 14.00 14.26
CA HIS A 55 -24.40 13.55 14.94
C HIS A 55 -24.80 12.11 14.56
N MET A 56 -24.35 11.65 13.39
CA MET A 56 -24.67 10.32 12.86
C MET A 56 -23.44 9.82 12.11
N VAL A 57 -22.81 8.77 12.62
CA VAL A 57 -21.67 8.07 11.98
C VAL A 57 -22.10 6.60 11.84
N SER A 58 -21.84 6.00 10.68
CA SER A 58 -22.11 4.58 10.46
C SER A 58 -21.21 3.69 11.31
N GLU A 59 -21.58 2.43 11.46
CA GLU A 59 -20.62 1.41 11.91
C GLU A 59 -19.44 1.35 10.94
N PRO A 60 -18.19 1.20 11.43
CA PRO A 60 -17.03 1.08 10.57
C PRO A 60 -17.05 -0.23 9.77
N VAL A 61 -16.61 -0.15 8.52
CA VAL A 61 -16.42 -1.30 7.64
C VAL A 61 -14.93 -1.51 7.43
N ALA A 62 -14.48 -2.77 7.47
CA ALA A 62 -13.09 -3.13 7.20
C ALA A 62 -12.72 -2.84 5.74
N PHE A 63 -11.52 -2.30 5.54
CA PHE A 63 -10.96 -2.00 4.24
C PHE A 63 -9.51 -2.49 4.17
N ALA A 64 -9.12 -3.04 3.02
CA ALA A 64 -7.77 -3.51 2.78
C ALA A 64 -7.28 -3.07 1.40
N TYR A 65 -6.00 -2.70 1.30
CA TYR A 65 -5.36 -2.54 0.01
C TYR A 65 -5.09 -3.91 -0.63
N LEU A 66 -4.96 -3.91 -1.96
CA LEU A 66 -4.64 -5.13 -2.68
C LEU A 66 -3.25 -5.66 -2.25
N PRO A 67 -3.06 -6.99 -2.16
CA PRO A 67 -1.77 -7.57 -1.80
C PRO A 67 -0.70 -7.29 -2.86
N PRO A 68 0.59 -7.28 -2.49
CA PRO A 68 1.69 -7.11 -3.42
C PRO A 68 1.74 -8.26 -4.43
N LYS A 69 1.97 -7.92 -5.70
CA LYS A 69 2.06 -8.90 -6.79
C LYS A 69 3.30 -8.64 -7.63
N VAL A 70 4.21 -9.61 -7.65
CA VAL A 70 5.38 -9.59 -8.53
C VAL A 70 4.97 -9.84 -9.98
N THR A 71 5.48 -9.01 -10.88
CA THR A 71 5.27 -9.13 -12.33
C THR A 71 6.55 -9.55 -13.06
N GLY A 72 7.71 -9.27 -12.48
CA GLY A 72 8.97 -9.59 -13.12
C GLY A 72 10.19 -9.34 -12.24
N VAL A 73 11.33 -9.74 -12.76
CA VAL A 73 12.64 -9.38 -12.22
C VAL A 73 13.56 -9.03 -13.39
N GLU A 74 14.45 -8.06 -13.20
CA GLU A 74 15.20 -7.45 -14.32
C GLU A 74 16.14 -8.42 -15.02
N LYS A 75 16.96 -9.15 -14.24
CA LYS A 75 17.92 -10.12 -14.77
C LYS A 75 17.37 -11.53 -14.68
N ARG A 76 17.51 -12.31 -15.75
CA ARG A 76 17.25 -13.75 -15.76
C ARG A 76 18.24 -14.43 -16.72
N PRO A 77 19.18 -15.29 -16.26
CA PRO A 77 19.45 -15.68 -14.87
C PRO A 77 20.28 -14.64 -14.09
N PHE A 78 20.30 -14.75 -12.77
CA PHE A 78 21.23 -14.02 -11.88
C PHE A 78 22.49 -14.83 -11.62
N ASP A 79 23.59 -14.17 -11.27
CA ASP A 79 24.78 -14.86 -10.75
C ASP A 79 24.50 -15.41 -9.34
N ALA A 80 24.73 -16.71 -9.16
CA ALA A 80 24.54 -17.38 -7.90
C ALA A 80 25.67 -17.13 -6.88
N SER A 81 26.68 -16.32 -7.23
CA SER A 81 27.83 -15.97 -6.37
C SER A 81 27.59 -14.74 -5.49
N ARG A 82 26.49 -14.01 -5.74
CA ARG A 82 26.00 -12.74 -5.17
C ARG A 82 25.79 -11.73 -6.29
N ASP A 83 24.54 -11.31 -6.48
CA ASP A 83 24.17 -10.32 -7.50
C ASP A 83 23.05 -9.42 -6.99
N GLU A 84 22.98 -8.21 -7.54
CA GLU A 84 21.88 -7.29 -7.29
C GLU A 84 20.65 -7.74 -8.08
N VAL A 85 19.54 -7.85 -7.36
CA VAL A 85 18.24 -8.29 -7.88
C VAL A 85 17.27 -7.12 -7.80
N ALA A 86 16.75 -6.69 -8.95
CA ALA A 86 15.62 -5.78 -9.04
C ALA A 86 14.32 -6.58 -9.32
N ILE A 87 13.31 -6.37 -8.48
CA ILE A 87 12.02 -7.05 -8.48
C ILE A 87 10.91 -6.04 -8.76
N TYR A 88 10.17 -6.26 -9.82
CA TYR A 88 9.08 -5.40 -10.26
C TYR A 88 7.72 -6.02 -9.95
N GLY A 89 6.74 -5.17 -9.70
CA GLY A 89 5.40 -5.61 -9.37
C GLY A 89 4.38 -4.49 -9.33
N VAL A 90 3.24 -4.81 -8.74
CA VAL A 90 2.16 -3.88 -8.42
C VAL A 90 1.79 -4.01 -6.95
N ASN A 91 1.17 -2.97 -6.40
CA ASN A 91 0.74 -2.88 -5.00
C ASN A 91 1.89 -3.01 -3.99
N PHE A 92 3.06 -2.44 -4.27
CA PHE A 92 4.17 -2.36 -3.30
C PHE A 92 4.06 -1.15 -2.36
N GLY A 93 2.89 -0.50 -2.29
CA GLY A 93 2.71 0.79 -1.61
C GLY A 93 3.21 1.98 -2.44
N GLN A 94 2.80 3.19 -2.05
CA GLN A 94 3.27 4.45 -2.66
C GLN A 94 4.49 5.06 -1.93
N GLU A 95 4.71 4.64 -0.68
CA GLU A 95 5.78 5.10 0.20
C GLU A 95 6.69 3.93 0.62
N PRO A 96 7.95 4.22 1.00
CA PRO A 96 8.87 3.19 1.49
C PRO A 96 8.31 2.45 2.71
N THR A 97 8.30 1.12 2.63
CA THR A 97 7.92 0.22 3.74
C THR A 97 9.03 -0.78 4.01
N GLU A 98 8.94 -1.50 5.12
CA GLU A 98 9.84 -2.60 5.40
C GLU A 98 9.69 -3.69 4.32
N VAL A 99 10.83 -4.17 3.83
CA VAL A 99 10.88 -5.19 2.78
C VAL A 99 11.65 -6.39 3.28
N THR A 100 11.03 -7.56 3.20
CA THR A 100 11.72 -8.83 3.40
C THR A 100 11.65 -9.64 2.11
N VAL A 101 12.81 -10.06 1.60
CA VAL A 101 12.90 -10.94 0.44
C VAL A 101 13.73 -12.16 0.81
N SER A 102 13.28 -13.35 0.41
CA SER A 102 14.08 -14.58 0.47
C SER A 102 14.07 -15.29 -0.86
N ILE A 103 15.21 -15.83 -1.27
CA ILE A 103 15.39 -16.56 -2.52
C ILE A 103 15.94 -17.94 -2.18
N GLY A 104 15.19 -19.00 -2.50
CA GLY A 104 15.57 -20.36 -2.15
C GLY A 104 15.66 -20.62 -0.63
N GLY A 105 14.99 -19.79 0.17
CA GLY A 105 15.04 -19.85 1.64
C GLY A 105 16.19 -19.08 2.28
N LEU A 106 17.12 -18.51 1.49
CA LEU A 106 18.13 -17.59 2.01
C LEU A 106 17.63 -16.14 1.95
N PRO A 107 17.98 -15.29 2.93
CA PRO A 107 17.64 -13.88 2.90
C PRO A 107 18.30 -13.21 1.68
N CYS A 108 17.57 -12.29 1.05
CA CYS A 108 18.18 -11.34 0.12
C CYS A 108 18.60 -10.12 0.96
N GLU A 109 19.90 -9.90 1.05
CA GLU A 109 20.49 -8.87 1.91
C GLU A 109 20.12 -7.46 1.41
N ASP A 110 20.06 -6.50 2.33
CA ASP A 110 19.77 -5.09 2.05
C ASP A 110 18.50 -4.87 1.20
N ALA A 111 17.48 -5.70 1.45
CA ALA A 111 16.19 -5.59 0.80
C ALA A 111 15.55 -4.22 1.09
N VAL A 112 15.22 -3.49 0.02
CA VAL A 112 14.74 -2.12 0.12
C VAL A 112 13.73 -1.79 -0.96
N TRP A 113 12.73 -1.00 -0.56
CA TRP A 113 11.78 -0.39 -1.46
C TRP A 113 12.43 0.79 -2.19
N ARG A 114 12.31 0.84 -3.51
CA ARG A 114 12.84 1.91 -4.35
C ARG A 114 11.76 2.48 -5.24
N LYS A 115 11.93 3.73 -5.64
CA LYS A 115 11.08 4.42 -6.62
C LYS A 115 11.88 4.61 -7.90
N ASP A 116 11.43 4.01 -8.99
CA ASP A 116 12.09 4.18 -10.29
C ASP A 116 11.61 5.49 -10.93
N VAL A 117 12.48 6.49 -10.98
CA VAL A 117 12.21 7.77 -11.63
C VAL A 117 12.13 7.69 -13.16
N THR A 118 12.63 6.60 -13.76
CA THR A 118 12.62 6.37 -15.21
C THR A 118 11.41 5.55 -15.68
N SER A 119 10.92 4.61 -14.88
CA SER A 119 9.72 3.80 -15.17
C SER A 119 8.42 4.46 -14.70
N GLY A 120 8.27 5.76 -14.97
CA GLY A 120 7.06 6.52 -14.63
C GLY A 120 6.80 6.64 -13.12
N GLY A 121 7.84 6.57 -12.29
CA GLY A 121 7.75 6.74 -10.84
C GLY A 121 7.26 5.50 -10.08
N ARG A 122 7.17 4.33 -10.74
CA ARG A 122 6.65 3.11 -10.12
C ARG A 122 7.63 2.52 -9.11
N PRO A 123 7.12 1.98 -7.99
CA PRO A 123 7.96 1.32 -7.01
C PRO A 123 8.46 -0.04 -7.50
N TYR A 124 9.67 -0.39 -7.08
CA TYR A 124 10.28 -1.70 -7.26
C TYR A 124 11.08 -2.06 -6.01
N LEU A 125 11.39 -3.33 -5.83
CA LEU A 125 12.23 -3.79 -4.71
C LEU A 125 13.62 -4.11 -5.23
N SER A 126 14.64 -3.81 -4.45
CA SER A 126 16.00 -4.26 -4.75
C SER A 126 16.61 -4.96 -3.55
N CYS A 127 17.48 -5.93 -3.78
CA CYS A 127 18.25 -6.59 -2.74
C CYS A 127 19.49 -7.26 -3.34
N ILE A 128 20.41 -7.71 -2.48
CA ILE A 128 21.58 -8.49 -2.86
C ILE A 128 21.32 -9.96 -2.55
N ALA A 129 21.18 -10.79 -3.58
CA ALA A 129 20.97 -12.22 -3.39
C ALA A 129 22.20 -12.85 -2.73
N SER A 130 22.02 -13.63 -1.65
CA SER A 130 23.12 -14.41 -1.08
C SER A 130 23.62 -15.47 -2.07
N SER A 131 24.86 -15.91 -1.89
CA SER A 131 25.42 -16.97 -2.73
C SER A 131 24.65 -18.28 -2.53
N HIS A 132 24.38 -18.98 -3.63
CA HIS A 132 23.57 -20.20 -3.63
C HIS A 132 23.98 -21.16 -4.75
N THR A 133 23.45 -22.38 -4.73
CA THR A 133 23.49 -23.29 -5.88
C THR A 133 22.63 -22.78 -7.03
N VAL A 134 23.15 -22.90 -8.26
CA VAL A 134 22.45 -22.55 -9.50
C VAL A 134 21.16 -23.36 -9.69
N GLY A 135 20.22 -22.81 -10.47
CA GLY A 135 18.94 -23.45 -10.82
C GLY A 135 17.72 -22.65 -10.38
N PHE A 136 16.52 -23.18 -10.65
CA PHE A 136 15.28 -22.51 -10.26
C PHE A 136 15.12 -22.45 -8.74
N LYS A 137 14.76 -21.28 -8.24
CA LYS A 137 14.49 -21.01 -6.83
C LYS A 137 13.18 -20.25 -6.70
N ASN A 138 12.45 -20.53 -5.62
CA ASN A 138 11.29 -19.75 -5.24
C ASN A 138 11.76 -18.46 -4.55
N ALA A 139 11.08 -17.35 -4.85
CA ALA A 139 11.25 -16.11 -4.11
C ALA A 139 10.01 -15.86 -3.26
N THR A 140 10.20 -15.53 -1.98
CA THR A 140 9.14 -15.10 -1.07
C THR A 140 9.40 -13.66 -0.69
N ILE A 141 8.39 -12.80 -0.83
CA ILE A 141 8.50 -11.35 -0.66
C ILE A 141 7.39 -10.90 0.27
N ALA A 142 7.75 -10.06 1.24
CA ALA A 142 6.84 -9.30 2.08
C ALA A 142 7.17 -7.82 1.95
N VAL A 143 6.16 -7.02 1.64
CA VAL A 143 6.22 -5.56 1.46
C VAL A 143 4.81 -4.99 1.61
N ALA A 144 4.69 -3.71 1.96
CA ALA A 144 3.39 -3.04 2.14
C ALA A 144 2.47 -3.77 3.14
N LEU A 145 3.08 -4.29 4.21
CA LEU A 145 2.40 -4.83 5.38
C LEU A 145 1.88 -3.71 6.28
#